data_AF-A0A3A9VTA1-F1
#
_entry.id   AF-A0A3A9VTA1-F1
#
_cell.length_a   1.000
_cell.length_b   1.000
_cell.length_c   1.000
_cell.angle_alpha   90.00
_cell.angle_beta   90.00
_cell.angle_gamma   90.00
#
_symmetry.space_group_name_H-M   'P 1'
#
loop_
_entity.id
_entity.type
_entity.pdbx_description
1 polymer ?
#
loop_
_entity_poly.entity_id
_entity_poly.type
_entity_poly.pdbx_seq_one_letter_code
_entity_poly.pdbx_strand_id
1 'polypeptide(L)'
;MRQHVDRSDYANCRLVLSLYREGTRRRLGLVFRPGPGRIISNSAFEAGALIRLPDRAYLNLHRPGTVRVLLDAALPGLALPASPGRTETDGWPHFDTVVGQGRAE
;
A
#
# COMPACT_ATOMS: atom_id res chain seq x y z
N MET A 1 -18.10 -4.25 -16.99
CA MET A 1 -17.22 -5.42 -16.75
C MET A 1 -17.21 -5.71 -15.26
N ARG A 2 -17.94 -6.72 -14.78
CA ARG A 2 -17.88 -7.17 -13.37
C ARG A 2 -16.93 -8.36 -13.33
N GLN A 3 -15.77 -8.23 -12.68
CA GLN A 3 -14.93 -9.39 -12.42
C GLN A 3 -15.65 -10.29 -11.43
N HIS A 4 -16.26 -11.37 -11.93
CA HIS A 4 -16.73 -12.49 -11.13
C HIS A 4 -15.54 -13.43 -10.98
N VAL A 5 -14.74 -13.23 -9.94
CA VAL A 5 -13.65 -14.13 -9.56
C VAL A 5 -13.99 -14.68 -8.18
N ASP A 6 -13.82 -15.99 -8.04
CA ASP A 6 -14.06 -16.72 -6.79
C ASP A 6 -13.24 -16.12 -5.64
N ARG A 7 -13.89 -15.98 -4.48
CA ARG A 7 -13.32 -15.29 -3.31
C ARG A 7 -12.07 -16.01 -2.76
N SER A 8 -11.88 -17.29 -3.06
CA SER A 8 -10.73 -18.09 -2.64
C SER A 8 -9.45 -17.77 -3.42
N ASP A 9 -9.56 -17.37 -4.68
CA ASP A 9 -8.40 -17.02 -5.52
C ASP A 9 -7.76 -15.68 -5.09
N TYR A 10 -8.51 -14.82 -4.41
CA TYR A 10 -8.02 -13.55 -3.87
C TYR A 10 -7.16 -13.69 -2.60
N ALA A 11 -7.05 -14.87 -1.99
CA ALA A 11 -6.27 -15.07 -0.77
C ALA A 11 -4.78 -14.70 -0.95
N ASN A 12 -4.27 -14.82 -2.18
CA ASN A 12 -2.88 -14.49 -2.53
C ASN A 12 -2.72 -13.15 -3.25
N CYS A 13 -3.80 -12.44 -3.57
CA CYS A 13 -3.72 -11.13 -4.20
C CYS A 13 -3.04 -10.15 -3.25
N ARG A 14 -2.07 -9.39 -3.77
CA ARG A 14 -1.41 -8.32 -3.02
C ARG A 14 -0.94 -7.24 -3.97
N LEU A 15 -1.07 -5.98 -3.55
CA LEU A 15 -0.35 -4.86 -4.16
C LEU A 15 0.93 -4.64 -3.38
N VAL A 16 2.05 -4.45 -4.08
CA VAL A 16 3.34 -4.19 -3.43
C VAL A 16 3.92 -2.89 -3.98
N LEU A 17 3.96 -1.86 -3.15
CA LEU A 17 4.69 -0.64 -3.46
C LEU A 17 6.17 -0.87 -3.17
N SER A 18 6.98 -0.97 -4.23
CA SER A 18 8.43 -1.17 -4.12
C SER A 18 9.17 0.16 -4.22
N LEU A 19 9.91 0.51 -3.18
CA LEU A 19 10.71 1.71 -3.06
C LEU A 19 12.19 1.33 -3.04
N TYR A 20 12.99 2.06 -3.81
CA TYR A 20 14.42 1.83 -3.97
C TYR A 20 15.17 3.05 -3.48
N ARG A 21 16.24 2.83 -2.70
CA ARG A 21 17.15 3.90 -2.33
C ARG A 21 18.23 4.02 -3.39
N GLU A 22 18.28 5.16 -4.07
CA GLU A 22 19.26 5.47 -5.10
C GLU A 22 20.70 5.19 -4.62
N GLY A 23 21.52 4.64 -5.50
CA GLY A 23 22.90 4.25 -5.18
C GLY A 23 23.06 3.01 -4.29
N THR A 24 21.96 2.33 -3.92
CA THR A 24 22.01 1.09 -3.13
C THR A 24 21.14 -0.01 -3.73
N ARG A 25 21.48 -1.28 -3.46
CA ARG A 25 20.60 -2.43 -3.78
C ARG A 25 19.51 -2.67 -2.71
N ARG A 26 19.18 -1.65 -1.90
CA ARG A 26 18.19 -1.76 -0.83
C ARG A 26 16.80 -1.49 -1.39
N ARG A 27 15.87 -2.40 -1.09
CA ARG A 27 14.49 -2.32 -1.54
C ARG A 27 13.54 -2.47 -0.37
N LEU A 28 12.62 -1.52 -0.23
CA LEU A 28 11.46 -1.64 0.64
C LEU A 28 10.24 -2.07 -0.19
N GLY A 29 9.48 -3.03 0.28
CA GLY A 29 8.18 -3.41 -0.25
C GLY A 29 7.08 -3.19 0.77
N LEU A 30 6.20 -2.22 0.55
CA LEU A 30 4.97 -2.08 1.32
C LEU A 30 3.91 -2.99 0.69
N VAL A 31 3.48 -4.01 1.44
CA VAL A 31 2.55 -5.05 0.97
C VAL A 31 1.15 -4.75 1.46
N PHE A 32 0.21 -4.66 0.52
CA PHE A 32 -1.21 -4.45 0.77
C PHE A 32 -1.98 -5.69 0.36
N ARG A 33 -2.56 -6.39 1.34
CA ARG A 33 -3.42 -7.56 1.12
C ARG A 33 -4.90 -7.19 1.20
N PRO A 34 -5.79 -7.78 0.39
CA PRO A 34 -7.22 -7.60 0.56
C PRO A 34 -7.65 -8.20 1.90
N GLY A 35 -8.72 -7.67 2.48
CA GLY A 35 -9.22 -8.14 3.77
C GLY A 35 -10.61 -7.57 4.09
N PRO A 36 -11.18 -7.91 5.25
CA PRO A 36 -12.46 -7.34 5.68
C PRO A 36 -12.36 -5.81 5.71
N GLY A 37 -13.20 -5.14 4.92
CA GLY A 37 -13.20 -3.67 4.82
C GLY A 37 -12.06 -3.07 3.99
N ARG A 38 -11.22 -3.89 3.35
CA ARG A 38 -9.99 -3.50 2.65
C ARG A 38 -9.99 -4.05 1.23
N ILE A 39 -10.09 -3.17 0.24
CA ILE A 39 -10.08 -3.53 -1.18
C ILE A 39 -8.78 -3.04 -1.80
N ILE A 40 -8.15 -3.93 -2.57
CA ILE A 40 -7.07 -3.58 -3.48
C ILE A 40 -7.59 -3.69 -4.91
N SER A 41 -7.24 -2.75 -5.79
CA SER A 41 -7.58 -2.84 -7.21
C SER A 41 -6.34 -2.79 -8.08
N ASN A 42 -6.30 -3.71 -9.04
CA ASN A 42 -5.31 -3.71 -10.11
C ASN A 42 -5.94 -3.51 -11.50
N SER A 43 -7.27 -3.50 -11.61
CA SER A 43 -7.98 -3.55 -12.90
C SER A 43 -9.40 -2.98 -12.87
N ALA A 44 -10.17 -3.22 -11.80
CA ALA A 44 -11.61 -2.88 -11.77
C ALA A 44 -11.90 -1.40 -11.49
N PHE A 45 -10.96 -0.69 -10.85
CA PHE A 45 -10.99 0.76 -10.65
C PHE A 45 -9.78 1.37 -11.36
N GLU A 46 -8.98 2.16 -10.66
CA GLU A 46 -7.64 2.52 -11.09
C GLU A 46 -6.66 1.42 -10.66
N ALA A 47 -5.69 1.09 -11.51
CA ALA A 47 -4.56 0.27 -11.09
C ALA A 47 -3.88 0.93 -9.88
N GLY A 48 -3.48 0.13 -8.88
CA GLY A 48 -2.84 0.64 -7.67
C GLY A 48 -3.76 1.34 -6.69
N ALA A 49 -5.08 1.21 -6.83
CA ALA A 49 -6.04 1.75 -5.86
C ALA A 49 -6.11 0.90 -4.58
N LEU A 50 -6.10 1.59 -3.44
CA LEU A 50 -6.31 1.07 -2.10
C LEU A 50 -7.54 1.74 -1.51
N ILE A 51 -8.50 0.93 -1.06
CA ILE A 51 -9.79 1.41 -0.57
C ILE A 51 -10.07 0.81 0.80
N ARG A 52 -10.39 1.67 1.77
CA ARG A 52 -10.92 1.28 3.08
C ARG A 52 -12.41 1.57 3.12
N LEU A 53 -13.22 0.51 3.02
CA LEU A 53 -14.68 0.57 2.95
C LEU A 53 -15.36 1.35 4.09
N PRO A 54 -15.00 1.20 5.38
CA PRO A 54 -15.77 1.83 6.47
C PRO A 54 -15.81 3.37 6.38
N ASP A 55 -14.78 3.99 5.80
CA ASP A 55 -14.71 5.45 5.63
C ASP A 55 -14.68 5.86 4.14
N ARG A 56 -14.82 4.89 3.23
CA ARG A 56 -14.60 5.05 1.77
C ARG A 56 -13.29 5.73 1.40
N ALA A 57 -12.30 5.70 2.29
CA ALA A 57 -11.01 6.33 2.08
C ALA A 57 -10.27 5.67 0.90
N TYR A 58 -9.70 6.51 0.06
CA TYR A 58 -9.16 6.13 -1.25
C TYR A 58 -7.73 6.67 -1.41
N LEU A 59 -6.76 5.78 -1.62
CA LEU A 59 -5.40 6.15 -2.01
C LEU A 59 -5.02 5.44 -3.30
N ASN A 60 -4.37 6.15 -4.22
CA ASN A 60 -3.84 5.58 -5.46
C ASN A 60 -2.30 5.61 -5.42
N LEU A 61 -1.68 4.44 -5.52
CA LEU A 61 -0.23 4.23 -5.50
C LEU A 61 0.49 4.78 -6.76
N HIS A 62 -0.22 5.07 -7.85
CA HIS A 62 0.35 5.74 -9.02
C HIS A 62 0.47 7.25 -8.85
N ARG A 63 -0.21 7.84 -7.84
CA ARG A 63 -0.07 9.27 -7.56
C ARG A 63 1.21 9.49 -6.75
N PRO A 64 2.19 10.26 -7.27
CA PRO A 64 3.46 10.48 -6.57
C PRO A 64 3.28 11.16 -5.20
N GLY A 65 2.27 12.02 -5.06
CA GLY A 65 1.91 12.62 -3.78
C GLY A 65 1.50 11.58 -2.74
N THR A 66 0.63 10.62 -3.11
CA THR A 66 0.22 9.51 -2.24
C THR A 66 1.41 8.66 -1.80
N VAL A 67 2.29 8.32 -2.75
CA VAL A 67 3.50 7.53 -2.45
C VAL A 67 4.39 8.27 -1.46
N ARG A 68 4.54 9.59 -1.61
CA ARG A 68 5.38 10.39 -0.72
C ARG A 68 4.81 10.48 0.69
N VAL A 69 3.51 10.66 0.84
CA VAL A 69 2.85 10.71 2.15
C VAL A 69 2.84 9.32 2.83
N LEU A 70 2.66 8.24 2.06
CA LEU A 70 2.80 6.87 2.58
C LEU A 70 4.24 6.55 3.00
N LEU A 71 5.23 7.00 2.21
CA LEU A 71 6.64 6.88 2.57
C LEU A 71 6.93 7.64 3.86
N ASP A 72 6.47 8.88 3.97
CA ASP A 72 6.64 9.70 5.17
C ASP A 72 6.04 9.05 6.42
N ALA A 73 4.81 8.53 6.32
CA ALA A 73 4.18 7.76 7.39
C ALA A 73 4.89 6.43 7.71
N ALA A 74 5.69 5.90 6.79
CA ALA A 74 6.48 4.69 7.00
C ALA A 74 7.85 4.96 7.60
N LEU A 75 8.48 6.11 7.29
CA LEU A 75 9.82 6.49 7.75
C LEU A 75 10.09 6.28 9.25
N PRO A 76 9.19 6.65 10.19
CA PRO A 76 9.44 6.50 11.63
C PRO A 76 9.59 5.04 12.08
N GLY A 77 8.89 4.12 11.41
CA GLY A 77 8.97 2.68 11.67
C GLY A 77 9.90 1.94 10.71
N LEU A 78 10.49 2.65 9.74
CA LEU A 78 11.30 2.05 8.70
C LEU A 78 12.74 1.87 9.17
N ALA A 79 13.00 0.79 9.89
CA ALA A 79 14.37 0.30 10.02
C ALA A 79 14.83 -0.25 8.66
N LEU A 80 15.40 0.62 7.82
CA LEU A 80 16.11 0.17 6.62
C LEU A 80 17.18 -0.83 7.07
N PRO A 81 17.19 -2.08 6.59
CA PRO A 81 18.16 -3.06 7.05
C PRO A 81 19.57 -2.55 6.80
N ALA A 82 20.44 -2.77 7.79
CA ALA A 82 21.87 -2.51 7.64
C ALA A 82 22.45 -3.31 6.46
N SER A 83 21.92 -4.52 6.20
CA SER A 83 22.34 -5.40 5.10
C SER A 83 21.62 -5.14 3.77
N PRO A 84 22.28 -5.39 2.62
CA PRO A 84 21.62 -5.39 1.32
C PRO A 84 20.52 -6.46 1.29
N GLY A 85 19.29 -6.07 0.92
CA GLY A 85 18.14 -6.98 0.90
C GLY A 85 16.82 -6.29 0.59
N ARG A 86 15.78 -7.11 0.39
CA ARG A 86 14.38 -6.69 0.26
C ARG A 86 13.70 -6.83 1.62
N THR A 87 13.18 -5.73 2.16
CA THR A 87 12.30 -5.76 3.33
C THR A 87 10.87 -5.61 2.89
N GLU A 88 10.02 -6.55 3.27
CA GLU A 88 8.58 -6.44 3.07
C GLU A 88 7.89 -6.15 4.40
N THR A 89 7.04 -5.14 4.43
CA THR A 89 6.23 -4.81 5.60
C THR A 89 4.78 -4.60 5.21
N ASP A 90 3.85 -4.77 6.15
CA ASP A 90 2.43 -4.53 5.90
C ASP A 90 2.16 -3.04 5.72
N GLY A 91 1.51 -2.68 4.62
CA GLY A 91 1.26 -1.29 4.24
C GLY A 91 0.02 -0.67 4.86
N TRP A 92 -0.90 -1.47 5.43
CA TRP A 92 -2.18 -0.96 5.91
C TRP A 92 -2.11 -0.05 7.14
N PRO A 93 -1.23 -0.27 8.13
CA PRO A 93 -1.03 0.69 9.22
C PRO A 93 -0.62 2.06 8.71
N HIS A 94 0.27 2.12 7.70
CA HIS A 94 0.69 3.38 7.10
C HIS A 94 -0.46 4.05 6.33
N PHE A 95 -1.29 3.27 5.62
CA PHE A 95 -2.53 3.78 5.03
C PHE A 95 -3.44 4.42 6.08
N ASP A 96 -3.62 3.75 7.23
CA ASP A 96 -4.46 4.22 8.32
C ASP A 96 -3.97 5.56 8.89
N THR A 97 -2.66 5.67 9.11
CA THR A 97 -2.01 6.92 9.51
C THR A 97 -2.29 8.02 8.49
N VAL A 98 -2.01 7.80 7.20
CA VAL A 98 -2.20 8.82 6.16
C VAL A 98 -3.64 9.31 6.07
N VAL A 99 -4.61 8.40 6.13
CA VAL A 99 -6.03 8.75 6.11
C VAL A 99 -6.46 9.44 7.40
N GLY A 100 -5.92 9.05 8.55
CA GLY A 100 -6.15 9.71 9.83
C GLY A 100 -5.58 11.13 9.89
N GLN A 101 -4.42 11.37 9.27
CA GLN A 101 -3.81 12.70 9.17
C GLN A 101 -4.59 13.63 8.22
N GLY A 102 -5.17 13.10 7.14
CA GLY A 102 -5.98 13.88 6.18
C GLY A 102 -7.36 14.31 6.67
N ARG A 103 -7.75 13.99 7.92
CA ARG A 103 -9.02 14.42 8.55
C ARG A 103 -8.82 15.47 9.64
N ALA A 104 -7.60 15.94 9.84
CA ALA A 104 -7.29 17.07 10.71
C ALA A 104 -7.24 18.37 9.89
N GLU A 105 -8.37 18.72 9.26
CA GLU A 105 -8.63 20.08 8.74
C GLU A 105 -10.06 20.49 9.07
#